data_AF-A0AB39S3R5-F1
#
_entry.id   AF-A0AB39S3R5-F1
#
_cell.length_a   1.000
_cell.length_b   1.000
_cell.length_c   1.000
_cell.angle_alpha   90.00
_cell.angle_beta   90.00
_cell.angle_gamma   90.00
#
_symmetry.space_group_name_H-M   'P 1'
#
loop_
_entity.id
_entity.type
_entity.pdbx_description
1 polymer ?
#
loop_
_entity_poly.entity_id
_entity_poly.type
_entity_poly.pdbx_seq_one_letter_code
_entity_poly.pdbx_strand_id
1 'polypeptide(L)'
;MSKAALEKLVEAFRVEHLAVGFTRFVVSDCGGGEGDARTEFNTGWDMAYAAQVMPVWRQRGHLNGALLELEEFLRVLDTVLRCGGTIPEVTVMPRPPVA
;
A
#
# COMPACT_ATOMS: atom_id res chain seq x y z
N MET A 1 4.78 -13.03 -3.97
CA MET A 1 6.10 -13.57 -3.58
C MET A 1 7.10 -12.49 -3.15
N SER A 2 7.20 -11.33 -3.82
CA SER A 2 8.24 -10.33 -3.54
C SER A 2 8.17 -9.63 -2.16
N LYS A 3 6.97 -9.32 -1.64
CA LYS A 3 6.83 -8.60 -0.35
C LYS A 3 7.27 -9.43 0.86
N ALA A 4 6.84 -10.70 0.94
CA ALA A 4 7.29 -11.60 2.01
C ALA A 4 8.80 -11.90 1.93
N ALA A 5 9.35 -11.97 0.71
CA ALA A 5 10.80 -12.10 0.53
C ALA A 5 11.53 -10.83 1.01
N LEU A 6 11.01 -9.64 0.71
CA LEU A 6 11.55 -8.37 1.21
C LEU A 6 11.55 -8.31 2.74
N GLU A 7 10.48 -8.76 3.40
CA GLU A 7 10.43 -8.84 4.86
C GLU A 7 11.56 -9.70 5.42
N LYS A 8 11.84 -10.84 4.78
CA LYS A 8 12.96 -11.72 5.18
C LYS A 8 14.33 -11.11 4.91
N LEU A 9 14.49 -10.36 3.83
CA LEU A 9 15.73 -9.62 3.57
C LEU A 9 15.98 -8.55 4.63
N VAL A 10 14.94 -7.80 5.03
CA VAL A 10 15.04 -6.80 6.11
C VAL A 10 15.38 -7.47 7.44
N GLU A 11 14.76 -8.61 7.75
CA GLU A 11 15.05 -9.38 8.96
C GLU A 11 16.52 -9.82 9.03
N ALA A 12 17.04 -10.39 7.94
CA ALA A 12 18.44 -10.80 7.84
C ALA A 12 19.41 -9.61 7.97
N PHE A 13 19.13 -8.50 7.27
CA PHE A 13 19.98 -7.31 7.30
C PHE A 13 20.09 -6.69 8.70
N ARG A 14 18.99 -6.69 9.47
CA ARG A 14 18.98 -6.16 10.84
C ARG A 14 19.89 -6.92 11.78
N VAL A 15 20.05 -8.23 11.59
CA VAL A 15 20.96 -9.06 12.40
C VAL A 15 22.42 -8.66 12.15
N GLU A 16 22.75 -8.33 10.91
CA GLU A 16 24.12 -7.97 10.50
C GLU A 16 24.48 -6.50 10.82
N HIS A 17 23.47 -5.60 10.87
CA HIS A 17 23.68 -4.15 10.96
C HIS A 17 22.83 -3.50 12.05
N LEU A 18 23.16 -3.76 13.32
CA LEU A 18 22.41 -3.26 14.49
C LEU A 18 22.30 -1.73 14.61
N ALA A 19 23.19 -0.99 13.94
CA ALA A 19 23.18 0.48 13.94
C ALA A 19 22.16 1.09 12.95
N VAL A 20 21.55 0.28 12.07
CA VAL A 20 20.61 0.76 11.05
C VAL A 20 19.17 0.48 11.51
N GLY A 21 18.41 1.55 11.73
CA GLY A 21 16.98 1.47 12.00
C GLY A 21 16.17 1.19 10.73
N PHE A 22 15.08 0.44 10.88
CA PHE A 22 14.15 0.16 9.79
C PHE A 22 12.73 0.56 10.18
N THR A 23 12.06 1.26 9.27
CA THR A 23 10.61 1.52 9.34
C THR A 23 9.92 0.79 8.21
N ARG A 24 8.96 -0.07 8.54
CA ARG A 24 8.15 -0.77 7.55
C ARG A 24 6.89 0.04 7.22
N PHE A 25 6.66 0.30 5.93
CA PHE A 25 5.41 0.85 5.44
C PHE A 25 4.59 -0.22 4.73
N VAL A 26 3.36 -0.42 5.19
CA VAL A 26 2.37 -1.25 4.52
C VAL A 26 1.33 -0.33 3.89
N VAL A 27 1.35 -0.27 2.56
CA VAL A 27 0.38 0.50 1.77
C VAL A 27 -0.67 -0.45 1.24
N SER A 28 -1.94 -0.19 1.56
CA SER A 28 -3.09 -0.91 1.01
C SER A 28 -3.45 -0.37 -0.38
N ASP A 29 -4.70 -0.52 -0.80
CA ASP A 29 -5.15 -0.20 -2.16
C ASP A 29 -4.81 1.25 -2.50
N CYS A 30 -3.93 1.43 -3.49
CA CYS A 30 -3.41 2.72 -3.95
C CYS A 30 -3.39 2.70 -5.48
N GLY A 31 -3.86 3.77 -6.10
CA GLY A 31 -3.90 3.91 -7.56
C GLY A 31 -2.52 4.09 -8.19
N GLY A 32 -1.51 4.44 -7.38
CA GLY A 32 -0.20 4.86 -7.85
C GLY A 32 -0.18 6.34 -8.26
N GLY A 33 0.90 6.75 -8.91
CA GLY A 33 1.12 8.13 -9.35
C GLY A 33 0.56 8.43 -10.75
N GLU A 34 1.20 9.34 -11.47
CA GLU A 34 0.82 9.65 -12.86
C GLU A 34 1.58 8.78 -13.87
N GLY A 35 0.99 8.59 -15.06
CA GLY A 35 1.60 7.84 -16.16
C GLY A 35 1.97 6.41 -15.76
N ASP A 36 3.23 6.05 -16.00
CA ASP A 36 3.78 4.71 -15.74
C ASP A 36 3.89 4.38 -14.24
N ALA A 37 3.68 5.36 -13.35
CA ALA A 37 3.65 5.13 -11.91
C ALA A 37 2.28 4.63 -11.40
N ARG A 38 1.30 4.45 -12.27
CA ARG A 38 -0.01 3.88 -11.93
C ARG A 38 0.07 2.39 -11.71
N THR A 39 -0.81 1.88 -10.85
CA THR A 39 -1.00 0.44 -10.75
C THR A 39 -1.58 -0.11 -12.05
N GLU A 40 -0.97 -1.16 -12.58
CA GLU A 40 -1.48 -1.89 -13.75
C GLU A 40 -2.55 -2.93 -13.39
N PHE A 41 -3.10 -2.86 -12.17
CA PHE A 41 -3.99 -3.87 -11.60
C PHE A 41 -5.14 -4.29 -12.52
N ASN A 42 -5.78 -3.31 -13.17
CA ASN A 42 -6.91 -3.55 -14.06
C ASN A 42 -6.55 -3.43 -15.56
N THR A 43 -5.26 -3.39 -15.90
CA THR A 43 -4.82 -3.30 -17.29
C THR A 43 -5.29 -4.54 -18.06
N GLY A 44 -5.97 -4.31 -19.19
CA GLY A 44 -6.49 -5.35 -20.07
C GLY A 44 -7.83 -5.98 -19.63
N TRP A 45 -8.48 -5.46 -18.58
CA TRP A 45 -9.79 -5.96 -18.17
C TRP A 45 -10.90 -5.51 -19.12
N ASP A 46 -11.90 -6.37 -19.32
CA ASP A 46 -13.19 -5.96 -19.90
C ASP A 46 -13.95 -5.13 -18.86
N MET A 47 -14.07 -3.83 -19.12
CA MET A 47 -14.69 -2.89 -18.18
C MET A 47 -16.20 -3.11 -18.04
N ALA A 48 -16.88 -3.69 -19.04
CA ALA A 48 -18.31 -4.00 -18.95
C ALA A 48 -18.54 -5.19 -18.01
N TYR A 49 -17.65 -6.19 -18.03
CA TYR A 49 -17.72 -7.29 -17.08
C TYR A 49 -17.21 -6.88 -15.68
N ALA A 50 -16.12 -6.09 -15.62
CA ALA A 50 -15.61 -5.54 -14.37
C ALA A 50 -16.68 -4.76 -13.60
N ALA A 51 -17.48 -3.95 -14.30
CA ALA A 51 -18.60 -3.22 -13.70
C ALA A 51 -19.67 -4.12 -13.07
N GLN A 52 -19.85 -5.34 -13.58
CA GLN A 52 -20.82 -6.31 -13.03
C GLN A 52 -20.29 -7.01 -11.78
N VAL A 53 -18.99 -7.31 -11.70
CA VAL A 53 -18.39 -8.06 -10.59
C VAL A 53 -17.89 -7.17 -9.44
N MET A 54 -17.51 -5.92 -9.72
CA MET A 54 -17.03 -4.96 -8.73
C MET A 54 -17.98 -4.79 -7.52
N PRO A 55 -19.31 -4.66 -7.70
CA PRO A 55 -20.24 -4.56 -6.57
C PRO A 55 -20.22 -5.80 -5.68
N VAL A 56 -20.11 -7.00 -6.27
CA VAL A 56 -20.05 -8.27 -5.54
C VAL A 56 -18.77 -8.35 -4.70
N TRP A 57 -17.64 -7.92 -5.25
CA TRP A 57 -16.38 -7.88 -4.52
C TRP A 57 -16.41 -6.89 -3.35
N ARG A 58 -17.01 -5.70 -3.54
CA ARG A 58 -17.22 -4.75 -2.43
C ARG A 58 -18.13 -5.32 -1.36
N GLN A 59 -19.28 -5.88 -1.75
CA GLN A 59 -20.26 -6.45 -0.80
C GLN A 59 -19.66 -7.59 0.03
N ARG A 60 -18.75 -8.38 -0.55
CA ARG A 60 -18.05 -9.47 0.15
C ARG A 60 -16.78 -9.03 0.88
N GLY A 61 -16.43 -7.74 0.84
CA GLY A 61 -15.22 -7.21 1.49
C GLY A 61 -13.92 -7.63 0.80
N HIS A 62 -13.96 -8.06 -0.46
CA HIS A 62 -12.75 -8.33 -1.26
C HIS A 62 -12.12 -7.06 -1.83
N LEU A 63 -12.88 -5.96 -1.86
CA LEU A 63 -12.40 -4.63 -2.23
C LEU A 63 -12.93 -3.60 -1.25
N ASN A 64 -12.04 -2.72 -0.77
CA ASN A 64 -12.41 -1.60 0.07
C ASN A 64 -13.34 -0.62 -0.68
N GLY A 65 -13.13 -0.46 -1.99
CA GLY A 65 -13.92 0.44 -2.83
C GLY A 65 -13.44 1.89 -2.83
N ALA A 66 -12.34 2.17 -2.11
CA ALA A 66 -11.59 3.41 -2.17
C ALA A 66 -10.11 3.10 -2.46
N LEU A 67 -9.42 4.04 -3.10
CA LEU A 67 -7.98 4.00 -3.30
C LEU A 67 -7.33 5.11 -2.48
N LEU A 68 -6.15 4.86 -1.95
CA LEU A 68 -5.33 5.86 -1.29
C LEU A 68 -4.70 6.77 -2.36
N GLU A 69 -4.81 8.08 -2.17
CA GLU A 69 -4.13 9.07 -2.99
C GLU A 69 -2.63 9.09 -2.64
N LEU A 70 -1.78 9.12 -3.68
CA LEU A 70 -0.33 9.04 -3.51
C LEU A 70 0.21 10.20 -2.67
N GLU A 71 -0.30 11.41 -2.89
CA GLU A 71 0.11 12.62 -2.15
C GLU A 71 -0.21 12.50 -0.66
N GLU A 72 -1.29 11.80 -0.32
CA GLU A 72 -1.67 11.58 1.08
C GLU A 72 -0.74 10.56 1.75
N PHE A 73 -0.37 9.49 1.04
CA PHE A 73 0.67 8.57 1.49
C PHE A 73 2.01 9.30 1.72
N LEU A 74 2.43 10.16 0.80
CA LEU A 74 3.69 10.90 0.91
C LEU A 74 3.71 11.83 2.13
N ARG A 75 2.58 12.43 2.49
CA ARG A 75 2.46 13.24 3.72
C ARG A 75 2.67 12.40 4.99
N VAL A 76 2.13 11.18 5.03
CA VAL A 76 2.36 10.25 6.14
C VAL A 76 3.82 9.82 6.20
N LEU A 77 4.42 9.51 5.04
CA LEU A 77 5.82 9.14 4.94
C LEU A 77 6.74 10.24 5.48
N ASP A 78 6.57 11.50 5.03
CA ASP A 78 7.37 12.65 5.50
C ASP A 78 7.23 12.84 7.02
N THR A 79 6.02 12.69 7.56
CA THR A 79 5.77 12.81 9.01
C THR A 79 6.59 11.78 9.80
N VAL A 80 6.57 10.52 9.36
CA VAL A 80 7.25 9.42 10.04
C VAL A 80 8.77 9.53 9.92
N LEU A 81 9.27 9.97 8.76
CA LEU A 81 10.71 10.23 8.58
C LEU A 81 11.22 11.31 9.54
N ARG A 82 10.38 12.29 9.90
CA ARG A 82 10.71 13.32 10.90
C ARG A 82 10.68 12.83 12.35
N CYS A 83 10.13 11.64 12.64
CA CYS A 83 10.08 11.08 14.00
C CYS A 83 11.41 10.47 14.50
N GLY A 84 12.51 10.67 13.78
CA GLY A 84 13.85 10.29 14.24
C GLY A 84 14.07 8.77 14.39
N GLY A 85 13.35 7.95 13.63
CA GLY A 85 13.54 6.49 13.63
C GLY A 85 12.85 5.73 14.76
N THR A 86 11.95 6.37 15.51
CA THR A 86 11.22 5.75 16.63
C THR A 86 10.05 4.87 16.19
N ILE A 87 9.61 4.99 14.95
CA ILE A 87 8.43 4.29 14.42
C ILE A 87 8.88 3.06 13.62
N PRO A 88 8.62 1.83 14.10
CA PRO A 88 9.08 0.61 13.44
C PRO A 88 8.16 0.19 12.28
N GLU A 89 6.89 0.57 12.31
CA GLU A 89 5.89 0.14 11.33
C GLU A 89 4.75 1.15 11.24
N VAL A 90 4.28 1.37 10.00
CA VAL A 90 3.08 2.15 9.69
C VAL A 90 2.28 1.43 8.62
N THR A 91 0.98 1.29 8.85
CA THR A 91 0.03 0.80 7.85
C THR A 91 -0.88 1.94 7.42
N VAL A 92 -0.92 2.23 6.11
CA VAL A 92 -1.75 3.29 5.54
C VAL A 92 -2.78 2.65 4.61
N MET A 93 -4.06 2.89 4.92
CA MET A 93 -5.18 2.31 4.20
C MET A 93 -6.19 3.39 3.83
N PRO A 94 -6.81 3.32 2.64
CA PRO A 94 -7.88 4.22 2.31
C PRO A 94 -9.08 4.00 3.21
N ARG A 95 -9.75 5.09 3.57
CA ARG A 95 -11.01 5.03 4.29
C ARG A 95 -12.10 4.48 3.35
N PRO A 96 -12.89 3.48 3.77
CA PRO A 96 -14.02 3.03 2.98
C PRO A 96 -15.02 4.17 2.70
N PRO A 97 -15.66 4.19 1.52
CA PRO A 97 -16.71 5.16 1.23
C PRO A 97 -17.86 5.03 2.23
N VAL A 98 -18.51 6.15 2.56
CA VAL A 98 -19.75 6.12 3.35
C VAL A 98 -20.85 5.47 2.50
N ALA A 99 -21.61 4.54 3.09
CA ALA A 99 -22.70 3.81 2.45
C ALA A 99 -23.87 4.71 2.06
#